data_AF-B4N1B2-F1
#
_entry.id   AF-B4N1B2-F1
#
_cell.length_a   1.000
_cell.length_b   1.000
_cell.length_c   1.000
_cell.angle_alpha   90.00
_cell.angle_beta   90.00
_cell.angle_gamma   90.00
#
_symmetry.space_group_name_H-M   'P 1'
#
loop_
_entity.id
_entity.type
_entity.pdbx_description
1 polymer ?
#
loop_
_entity_poly.entity_id
_entity_poly.type
_entity_poly.pdbx_seq_one_letter_code
_entity_poly.pdbx_strand_id
1 'polypeptide(L)'
;MSEEKPATNTEEGDESANNALEQSTITMVDVLEQEKEMEDEYAAVLGASDEKSCTYEKGSIQRQALYSCLTCCPEARQDLKKAAGVCLACSYRCHENHELVELYTKRNFRCDCPTQRMGNQKRCCLNPQLADVQPLNEGNLYNQNFQGLYCKCKRPYPDPERTAEEVMLQCAICEDWFHLPHMKTSEEASEKWLDACSEMICDGCMDKHELLKDYTGLALHIVENANESNVEAASGSGATEKAKDNKSDEQEQEQPASKRPKLSNDDCRRPKPTKEHKGAAFWTNDWRKSLCQCPVCRPQYKEQSIEFLLDVDDSAKSYEERGIKRGEENSSYEQGIRALASIDRTQQIDAITEYNRMKDKLKEYLHTFAASKKVVTEEDINRFFAGMRNENNSNLGQPYFCR
;
A
#
# COMPACT_ATOMS: atom_id res chain seq x y z
N MET A 1 -66.39 -29.13 33.98
CA MET A 1 -66.37 -27.71 33.61
C MET A 1 -65.28 -27.59 32.55
N SER A 2 -65.57 -28.02 31.31
CA SER A 2 -66.02 -27.16 30.18
C SER A 2 -64.84 -26.34 29.63
N GLU A 3 -64.47 -26.24 28.36
CA GLU A 3 -64.97 -26.65 27.02
C GLU A 3 -63.84 -26.21 26.05
N GLU A 4 -63.42 -27.04 25.09
CA GLU A 4 -63.60 -26.86 23.63
C GLU A 4 -62.49 -26.12 22.86
N LYS A 5 -62.52 -26.39 21.55
CA LYS A 5 -61.49 -26.34 20.50
C LYS A 5 -61.52 -25.00 19.71
N PRO A 6 -60.68 -24.82 18.66
CA PRO A 6 -60.11 -23.54 18.22
C PRO A 6 -60.87 -22.85 17.08
N ALA A 7 -60.48 -21.60 16.81
CA ALA A 7 -60.78 -20.81 15.61
C ALA A 7 -59.56 -19.89 15.39
N THR A 8 -59.02 -19.61 14.20
CA THR A 8 -59.51 -19.73 12.82
C THR A 8 -58.30 -19.54 11.90
N ASN A 9 -58.23 -20.33 10.82
CA ASN A 9 -57.37 -20.05 9.67
C ASN A 9 -57.83 -18.77 8.96
N THR A 10 -56.88 -17.89 8.65
CA THR A 10 -56.93 -17.05 7.45
C THR A 10 -55.55 -17.11 6.82
N GLU A 11 -55.47 -17.82 5.71
CA GLU A 11 -54.38 -17.81 4.76
C GLU A 11 -54.36 -16.44 4.07
N GLU A 12 -53.28 -15.69 4.21
CA GLU A 12 -52.92 -14.65 3.25
C GLU A 12 -51.41 -14.75 2.99
N GLY A 13 -51.09 -15.28 1.81
CA GLY A 13 -50.06 -14.76 0.92
C GLY A 13 -48.61 -14.78 1.39
N ASP A 14 -47.95 -15.91 1.16
CA ASP A 14 -46.48 -15.99 1.02
C ASP A 14 -46.03 -15.21 -0.23
N GLU A 15 -45.84 -13.89 -0.08
CA GLU A 15 -45.24 -12.99 -1.07
C GLU A 15 -43.93 -12.37 -0.56
N SER A 16 -43.04 -13.16 0.07
CA SER A 16 -41.69 -12.62 0.40
C SER A 16 -40.51 -13.59 0.22
N ALA A 17 -40.72 -14.79 -0.33
CA ALA A 17 -39.66 -15.76 -0.56
C ALA A 17 -38.95 -15.65 -1.93
N ASN A 18 -39.18 -14.60 -2.72
CA ASN A 18 -38.68 -14.49 -4.10
C ASN A 18 -37.66 -13.37 -4.36
N ASN A 19 -37.00 -12.81 -3.35
CA ASN A 19 -35.99 -11.76 -3.59
C ASN A 19 -34.62 -11.97 -2.93
N ALA A 20 -34.24 -13.22 -2.64
CA ALA A 20 -32.89 -13.57 -2.16
C ALA A 20 -31.98 -14.18 -3.26
N LEU A 21 -32.43 -14.16 -4.52
CA LEU A 21 -31.74 -14.73 -5.68
C LEU A 21 -31.61 -13.72 -6.83
N GLU A 22 -31.57 -12.41 -6.53
CA GLU A 22 -30.90 -11.46 -7.44
C GLU A 22 -29.39 -11.80 -7.44
N GLN A 23 -29.07 -12.84 -8.20
CA GLN A 23 -27.73 -13.29 -8.50
C GLN A 23 -27.01 -12.14 -9.18
N SER A 24 -25.93 -11.63 -8.58
CA SER A 24 -25.03 -10.69 -9.25
C SER A 24 -24.52 -11.36 -10.52
N THR A 25 -25.06 -10.96 -11.68
CA THR A 25 -24.54 -11.36 -12.98
C THR A 25 -23.21 -10.62 -13.17
N ILE A 26 -22.12 -11.22 -12.69
CA ILE A 26 -20.76 -10.73 -12.89
C ILE A 26 -20.45 -10.82 -14.38
N THR A 27 -20.20 -9.69 -15.02
CA THR A 27 -19.74 -9.63 -16.39
C THR A 27 -18.23 -9.87 -16.45
N MET A 28 -17.72 -10.26 -17.61
CA MET A 28 -16.27 -10.39 -17.82
C MET A 28 -15.54 -9.04 -17.73
N VAL A 29 -16.25 -7.94 -17.99
CA VAL A 29 -15.74 -6.59 -17.73
C VAL A 29 -15.60 -6.37 -16.23
N ASP A 30 -16.60 -6.78 -15.43
CA ASP A 30 -16.54 -6.67 -13.97
C ASP A 30 -15.38 -7.50 -13.38
N VAL A 31 -15.08 -8.67 -13.94
CA VAL A 31 -13.91 -9.48 -13.52
C VAL A 31 -12.61 -8.76 -13.85
N LEU A 32 -12.49 -8.23 -15.08
CA LEU A 32 -11.30 -7.49 -15.48
C LEU A 32 -11.13 -6.22 -14.63
N GLU A 33 -12.22 -5.51 -14.32
CA GLU A 33 -12.18 -4.34 -13.43
C GLU A 33 -11.74 -4.71 -12.01
N GLN A 34 -12.26 -5.79 -11.44
CA GLN A 34 -11.81 -6.30 -10.14
C GLN A 34 -10.33 -6.74 -10.17
N GLU A 35 -9.91 -7.43 -11.22
CA GLU A 35 -8.49 -7.79 -11.41
C GLU A 35 -7.61 -6.55 -11.49
N LYS A 36 -8.06 -5.52 -12.21
CA LYS A 36 -7.36 -4.24 -12.30
C LYS A 36 -7.27 -3.55 -10.95
N GLU A 37 -8.34 -3.49 -10.17
CA GLU A 37 -8.34 -2.90 -8.84
C GLU A 37 -7.32 -3.59 -7.93
N MET A 38 -7.29 -4.93 -7.94
CA MET A 38 -6.30 -5.71 -7.19
C MET A 38 -4.86 -5.46 -7.69
N GLU A 39 -4.66 -5.34 -9.01
CA GLU A 39 -3.36 -5.03 -9.60
C GLU A 39 -2.89 -3.62 -9.22
N ASP A 40 -3.79 -2.63 -9.22
CA ASP A 40 -3.49 -1.25 -8.88
C ASP A 40 -3.10 -1.13 -7.38
N GLU A 41 -3.81 -1.83 -6.48
CA GLU A 41 -3.45 -1.94 -5.06
C GLU A 41 -2.07 -2.59 -4.85
N TYR A 42 -1.82 -3.73 -5.52
CA TYR A 42 -0.52 -4.40 -5.47
C TYR A 42 0.59 -3.50 -6.02
N ALA A 43 0.33 -2.79 -7.12
CA ALA A 43 1.28 -1.90 -7.74
C ALA A 43 1.65 -0.74 -6.81
N ALA A 44 0.67 -0.14 -6.13
CA ALA A 44 0.92 0.90 -5.14
C ALA A 44 1.81 0.40 -3.99
N VAL A 45 1.51 -0.77 -3.42
CA VAL A 45 2.21 -1.23 -2.21
C VAL A 45 3.56 -1.90 -2.50
N LEU A 46 3.63 -2.70 -3.56
CA LEU A 46 4.74 -3.62 -3.84
C LEU A 46 5.40 -3.38 -5.21
N GLY A 47 4.71 -2.69 -6.13
CA GLY A 47 5.11 -2.59 -7.54
C GLY A 47 6.49 -1.96 -7.79
N ALA A 48 6.94 -1.05 -6.91
CA ALA A 48 8.28 -0.47 -7.02
C ALA A 48 9.41 -1.39 -6.54
N SER A 49 9.10 -2.57 -5.99
CA SER A 49 10.08 -3.59 -5.62
C SER A 49 10.32 -4.64 -6.71
N ASP A 50 11.48 -5.27 -6.65
CA ASP A 50 11.83 -6.39 -7.53
C ASP A 50 11.28 -7.69 -6.94
N GLU A 51 10.31 -8.29 -7.61
CA GLU A 51 9.69 -9.56 -7.23
C GLU A 51 10.47 -10.79 -7.71
N LYS A 52 11.47 -10.60 -8.60
CA LYS A 52 12.19 -11.70 -9.27
C LYS A 52 13.61 -11.86 -8.77
N SER A 53 14.27 -10.77 -8.40
CA SER A 53 15.69 -10.76 -8.02
C SER A 53 15.88 -10.26 -6.60
N CYS A 54 16.67 -10.99 -5.82
CA CYS A 54 17.05 -10.55 -4.47
C CYS A 54 17.86 -9.25 -4.51
N THR A 55 17.54 -8.30 -3.63
CA THR A 55 18.21 -7.00 -3.59
C THR A 55 19.52 -6.99 -2.82
N TYR A 56 19.96 -8.12 -2.25
CA TYR A 56 21.18 -8.20 -1.44
C TYR A 56 22.42 -7.62 -2.14
N GLU A 57 22.69 -8.00 -3.39
CA GLU A 57 23.88 -7.53 -4.11
C GLU A 57 23.78 -6.07 -4.54
N LYS A 58 22.57 -5.53 -4.66
CA LYS A 58 22.32 -4.12 -4.98
C LYS A 58 22.65 -3.19 -3.80
N GLY A 59 22.92 -3.74 -2.61
CA GLY A 59 23.23 -2.96 -1.41
C GLY A 59 21.99 -2.41 -0.72
N SER A 60 22.14 -1.29 -0.02
CA SER A 60 21.01 -0.56 0.58
C SER A 60 20.16 0.07 -0.51
N ILE A 61 18.89 -0.33 -0.57
CA ILE A 61 17.93 0.25 -1.51
C ILE A 61 17.25 1.44 -0.85
N GLN A 62 17.14 2.56 -1.58
CA GLN A 62 16.52 3.79 -1.08
C GLN A 62 15.16 3.54 -0.44
N ARG A 63 14.25 2.85 -1.15
CA ARG A 63 13.01 2.27 -0.60
C ARG A 63 12.68 0.95 -1.28
N GLN A 64 12.36 -0.07 -0.49
CA GLN A 64 11.84 -1.36 -0.96
C GLN A 64 10.84 -1.94 0.03
N ALA A 65 9.90 -2.75 -0.46
CA ALA A 65 9.02 -3.57 0.35
C ALA A 65 9.82 -4.67 1.04
N LEU A 66 9.55 -4.86 2.33
CA LEU A 66 10.25 -5.81 3.19
C LEU A 66 9.30 -6.68 4.00
N TYR A 67 9.82 -7.83 4.38
CA TYR A 67 9.16 -8.78 5.25
C TYR A 67 10.10 -9.18 6.38
N SER A 68 9.63 -9.20 7.63
CA SER A 68 10.35 -9.84 8.73
C SER A 68 10.02 -11.33 8.76
N CYS A 69 11.03 -12.20 8.86
CA CYS A 69 10.81 -13.64 8.90
C CYS A 69 10.94 -14.18 10.33
N LEU A 70 9.80 -14.42 10.98
CA LEU A 70 9.76 -14.92 12.36
C LEU A 70 10.05 -16.42 12.47
N THR A 71 9.94 -17.18 11.37
CA THR A 71 10.39 -18.58 11.34
C THR A 71 11.92 -18.69 11.31
N CYS A 72 12.60 -17.81 10.57
CA CYS A 72 14.07 -17.80 10.51
C CYS A 72 14.69 -17.10 11.72
N CYS A 73 14.00 -16.12 12.29
CA CYS A 73 14.46 -15.34 13.44
C CYS A 73 13.42 -15.37 14.58
N PRO A 74 13.13 -16.53 15.20
CA PRO A 74 12.08 -16.63 16.23
C PRO A 74 12.39 -15.80 17.48
N GLU A 75 13.68 -15.64 17.82
CA GLU A 75 14.12 -14.81 18.95
C GLU A 75 13.80 -13.33 18.75
N ALA A 76 13.56 -12.89 17.50
CA ALA A 76 13.18 -11.52 17.19
C ALA A 76 11.92 -11.09 17.93
N ARG A 77 11.02 -12.02 18.28
CA ARG A 77 9.80 -11.73 19.06
C ARG A 77 10.09 -11.12 20.43
N GLN A 78 11.24 -11.42 21.02
CA GLN A 78 11.63 -10.94 22.34
C GLN A 78 12.83 -9.99 22.28
N ASP A 79 13.76 -10.21 21.34
CA ASP A 79 14.96 -9.40 21.15
C ASP A 79 15.02 -8.83 19.72
N LEU A 80 14.70 -7.55 19.59
CA LEU A 80 14.77 -6.83 18.31
C LEU A 80 16.15 -6.91 17.64
N LYS A 81 17.24 -7.10 18.40
CA LYS A 81 18.59 -7.24 17.83
C LYS A 81 18.75 -8.53 17.02
N LYS A 82 17.84 -9.49 17.18
CA LYS A 82 17.79 -10.75 16.42
C LYS A 82 16.84 -10.69 15.23
N ALA A 83 16.16 -9.58 14.99
CA ALA A 83 15.32 -9.40 13.81
C ALA A 83 16.12 -9.43 12.51
N ALA A 84 15.46 -9.80 11.42
CA ALA A 84 15.98 -9.76 10.06
C ALA A 84 14.86 -9.36 9.08
N GLY A 85 15.22 -8.63 8.03
CA GLY A 85 14.30 -8.24 6.95
C GLY A 85 14.71 -8.85 5.62
N VAL A 86 13.76 -9.41 4.88
CA VAL A 86 13.98 -9.95 3.52
C VAL A 86 13.20 -9.15 2.50
N CYS A 87 13.77 -8.99 1.30
CA CYS A 87 13.11 -8.31 0.18
C CYS A 87 11.95 -9.14 -0.41
N LEU A 88 11.08 -8.49 -1.17
CA LEU A 88 9.93 -9.09 -1.87
C LEU A 88 10.27 -10.39 -2.63
N ALA A 89 11.30 -10.41 -3.48
CA ALA A 89 11.66 -11.64 -4.21
C ALA A 89 12.01 -12.82 -3.27
N CYS A 90 12.67 -12.53 -2.14
CA CYS A 90 13.03 -13.55 -1.16
C CYS A 90 11.84 -14.06 -0.35
N SER A 91 10.81 -13.23 -0.09
CA SER A 91 9.60 -13.71 0.59
C SER A 91 8.89 -14.77 -0.25
N TYR A 92 8.85 -14.61 -1.57
CA TYR A 92 8.24 -15.58 -2.48
C TYR A 92 9.07 -16.84 -2.71
N ARG A 93 10.40 -16.75 -2.72
CA ARG A 93 11.26 -17.85 -3.20
C ARG A 93 12.07 -18.56 -2.13
N CYS A 94 12.52 -17.83 -1.11
CA CYS A 94 13.41 -18.36 -0.07
C CYS A 94 12.68 -18.56 1.26
N HIS A 95 11.63 -17.78 1.49
CA HIS A 95 10.84 -17.79 2.71
C HIS A 95 9.35 -18.09 2.44
N GLU A 96 9.09 -18.78 1.33
CA GLU A 96 7.80 -19.38 1.04
C GLU A 96 7.42 -20.32 2.20
N ASN A 97 6.19 -20.21 2.67
CA ASN A 97 5.67 -20.99 3.82
C ASN A 97 6.32 -20.69 5.19
N HIS A 98 7.08 -19.60 5.32
CA HIS A 98 7.44 -19.10 6.64
C HIS A 98 6.38 -18.13 7.18
N GLU A 99 6.40 -17.94 8.48
CA GLU A 99 5.69 -16.84 9.12
C GLU A 99 6.42 -15.52 8.80
N LEU A 100 5.77 -14.71 7.97
CA LEU A 100 6.26 -13.42 7.53
C LEU A 100 5.38 -12.30 8.10
N VAL A 101 6.03 -11.26 8.61
CA VAL A 101 5.38 -9.99 8.94
C VAL A 101 5.67 -9.02 7.81
N GLU A 102 4.62 -8.55 7.14
CA GLU A 102 4.75 -7.50 6.13
C GLU A 102 5.07 -6.16 6.78
N LEU A 103 6.14 -5.52 6.30
CA LEU A 103 6.64 -4.26 6.85
C LEU A 103 6.39 -3.07 5.92
N TYR A 104 5.75 -3.32 4.77
CA TYR A 104 5.63 -2.37 3.68
C TYR A 104 7.01 -1.83 3.28
N THR A 105 7.06 -0.60 2.81
CA THR A 105 8.29 0.02 2.32
C THR A 105 9.14 0.54 3.48
N LYS A 106 10.45 0.28 3.42
CA LYS A 106 11.45 0.78 4.37
C LYS A 106 12.63 1.38 3.64
N ARG A 107 13.29 2.36 4.29
CA ARG A 107 14.39 3.09 3.67
C ARG A 107 15.76 2.52 3.93
N ASN A 108 16.63 2.69 2.93
CA ASN A 108 18.07 2.37 2.98
C ASN A 108 18.37 0.98 3.53
N PHE A 109 17.45 0.05 3.34
CA PHE A 109 17.55 -1.29 3.87
C PHE A 109 18.15 -2.20 2.81
N ARG A 110 19.05 -3.08 3.22
CA ARG A 110 19.62 -4.15 2.40
C ARG A 110 19.01 -5.47 2.85
N CYS A 111 18.57 -6.31 1.91
CA CYS A 111 18.04 -7.64 2.24
C CYS A 111 19.00 -8.39 3.18
N ASP A 112 18.48 -9.07 4.22
CA ASP A 112 19.27 -9.87 5.15
C ASP A 112 19.42 -11.34 4.71
N CYS A 113 18.92 -11.73 3.55
CA CYS A 113 19.10 -13.09 3.01
C CYS A 113 20.34 -13.14 2.09
N PRO A 114 21.42 -13.92 2.39
CA PRO A 114 21.58 -14.90 3.47
C PRO A 114 22.63 -14.47 4.51
N THR A 115 22.43 -13.34 5.19
CA THR A 115 23.32 -12.87 6.26
C THR A 115 23.27 -13.76 7.50
N GLN A 116 24.24 -13.59 8.39
CA GLN A 116 24.33 -14.26 9.70
C GLN A 116 23.08 -14.09 10.58
N ARG A 117 22.20 -13.12 10.31
CA ARG A 117 20.92 -12.98 11.02
C ARG A 117 19.98 -14.17 10.78
N MET A 118 20.06 -14.79 9.60
CA MET A 118 19.10 -15.82 9.14
C MET A 118 19.52 -17.25 9.53
N GLY A 119 20.52 -17.40 10.41
CA GLY A 119 21.07 -18.68 10.83
C GLY A 119 22.01 -19.33 9.81
N ASN A 120 22.55 -20.50 10.16
CA ASN A 120 23.67 -21.12 9.43
C ASN A 120 23.28 -22.07 8.29
N GLN A 121 21.98 -22.29 8.02
CA GLN A 121 21.54 -23.39 7.14
C GLN A 121 20.79 -22.98 5.86
N LYS A 122 20.45 -21.70 5.66
CA LYS A 122 19.66 -21.27 4.49
C LYS A 122 20.46 -20.30 3.61
N ARG A 123 20.75 -20.73 2.38
CA ARG A 123 21.33 -19.90 1.31
C ARG A 123 20.23 -19.20 0.54
N CYS A 124 20.53 -18.06 -0.07
CA CYS A 124 19.57 -17.36 -0.92
C CYS A 124 19.45 -18.07 -2.27
N CYS A 125 18.28 -18.63 -2.57
CA CYS A 125 18.01 -19.29 -3.86
C CYS A 125 18.15 -18.36 -5.06
N LEU A 126 18.04 -17.05 -4.84
CA LEU A 126 18.12 -16.01 -5.86
C LEU A 126 19.52 -15.43 -6.06
N ASN A 127 20.47 -15.76 -5.17
CA ASN A 127 21.88 -15.40 -5.29
C ASN A 127 22.76 -16.65 -5.09
N PRO A 128 22.72 -17.62 -6.03
CA PRO A 128 23.46 -18.87 -5.90
C PRO A 128 24.99 -18.69 -5.81
N GLN A 129 25.51 -17.57 -6.29
CA GLN A 129 26.91 -17.15 -6.17
C GLN A 129 27.35 -16.86 -4.74
N LEU A 130 26.41 -16.53 -3.84
CA LEU A 130 26.67 -16.31 -2.42
C LEU A 130 26.65 -17.66 -1.69
N ALA A 131 27.72 -18.44 -1.88
CA ALA A 131 27.84 -19.78 -1.30
C ALA A 131 27.93 -19.77 0.25
N ASP A 132 28.48 -18.72 0.84
CA ASP A 132 28.64 -18.61 2.29
C ASP A 132 27.67 -17.62 2.92
N VAL A 133 27.41 -17.83 4.22
CA VAL A 133 26.61 -16.90 5.03
C VAL A 133 27.33 -15.56 5.07
N GLN A 134 26.60 -14.50 4.74
CA GLN A 134 27.17 -13.16 4.60
C GLN A 134 27.24 -12.42 5.95
N PRO A 135 28.14 -11.46 6.14
CA PRO A 135 28.19 -10.65 7.36
C PRO A 135 26.90 -9.85 7.57
N LEU A 136 26.70 -9.37 8.80
CA LEU A 136 25.57 -8.54 9.17
C LEU A 136 25.57 -7.22 8.38
N ASN A 137 24.38 -6.76 8.02
CA ASN A 137 24.20 -5.43 7.43
C ASN A 137 24.18 -4.37 8.54
N GLU A 138 25.32 -3.75 8.83
CA GLU A 138 25.46 -2.74 9.91
C GLU A 138 24.61 -1.48 9.68
N GLY A 139 24.31 -1.15 8.42
CA GLY A 139 23.49 0.02 8.06
C GLY A 139 21.97 -0.20 8.17
N ASN A 140 21.51 -1.43 8.37
CA ASN A 140 20.09 -1.72 8.48
C ASN A 140 19.53 -1.21 9.83
N LEU A 141 18.37 -0.56 9.77
CA LEU A 141 17.63 -0.10 10.93
C LEU A 141 16.41 -1.00 11.17
N TYR A 142 16.23 -1.41 12.43
CA TYR A 142 15.15 -2.29 12.85
C TYR A 142 14.33 -1.57 13.92
N ASN A 143 13.02 -1.53 13.72
CA ASN A 143 12.06 -1.04 14.71
C ASN A 143 11.14 -2.19 15.17
N GLN A 144 10.22 -1.90 16.08
CA GLN A 144 9.33 -2.93 16.63
C GLN A 144 8.47 -3.68 15.60
N ASN A 145 8.27 -3.13 14.39
CA ASN A 145 7.46 -3.79 13.35
C ASN A 145 8.08 -5.11 12.92
N PHE A 146 9.41 -5.23 13.01
CA PHE A 146 10.10 -6.48 12.71
C PHE A 146 9.77 -7.61 13.70
N GLN A 147 9.16 -7.29 14.84
CA GLN A 147 8.65 -8.24 15.83
C GLN A 147 7.15 -8.53 15.63
N GLY A 148 6.52 -7.88 14.64
CA GLY A 148 5.07 -7.86 14.48
C GLY A 148 4.35 -6.93 15.44
N LEU A 149 5.04 -5.98 16.09
CA LEU A 149 4.44 -5.03 17.03
C LEU A 149 4.38 -3.62 16.44
N TYR A 150 3.30 -2.90 16.75
CA TYR A 150 3.03 -1.60 16.16
C TYR A 150 2.54 -0.59 17.18
N CYS A 151 2.72 0.69 16.85
CA CYS A 151 2.28 1.84 17.63
C CYS A 151 2.85 1.85 19.07
N LYS A 152 2.47 2.85 19.86
CA LYS A 152 2.85 2.94 21.28
C LYS A 152 2.17 1.87 22.13
N CYS A 153 1.06 1.33 21.66
CA CYS A 153 0.31 0.28 22.37
C CYS A 153 0.98 -1.10 22.28
N LYS A 154 1.99 -1.29 21.43
CA LYS A 154 2.75 -2.55 21.30
C LYS A 154 1.83 -3.74 20.99
N ARG A 155 0.80 -3.51 20.18
CA ARG A 155 -0.14 -4.57 19.76
C ARG A 155 0.31 -5.21 18.45
N PRO A 156 -0.01 -6.51 18.24
CA PRO A 156 0.26 -7.18 16.99
C PRO A 156 -0.68 -6.71 15.88
N TYR A 157 -0.32 -6.99 14.62
CA TYR A 157 -1.20 -6.82 13.47
C TYR A 157 -1.25 -8.11 12.64
N PRO A 158 -2.43 -8.66 12.32
CA PRO A 158 -3.75 -8.23 12.81
C PRO A 158 -3.90 -8.46 14.33
N ASP A 159 -4.57 -7.53 15.03
CA ASP A 159 -4.79 -7.61 16.48
C ASP A 159 -5.97 -8.57 16.77
N PRO A 160 -5.76 -9.73 17.41
CA PRO A 160 -6.82 -10.73 17.62
C PRO A 160 -7.94 -10.24 18.55
N GLU A 161 -7.69 -9.20 19.34
CA GLU A 161 -8.68 -8.62 20.25
C GLU A 161 -9.53 -7.52 19.60
N ARG A 162 -9.25 -7.17 18.34
CA ARG A 162 -9.96 -6.09 17.65
C ARG A 162 -11.15 -6.58 16.84
N THR A 163 -12.24 -5.83 16.94
CA THR A 163 -13.51 -6.09 16.26
C THR A 163 -13.82 -5.10 15.13
N ALA A 164 -13.02 -4.04 14.98
CA ALA A 164 -13.19 -3.03 13.94
C ALA A 164 -11.86 -2.80 13.21
N GLU A 165 -11.95 -2.51 11.93
CA GLU A 165 -10.82 -2.09 11.11
C GLU A 165 -10.38 -0.69 11.55
N GLU A 166 -9.08 -0.50 11.74
CA GLU A 166 -8.50 0.77 12.11
C GLU A 166 -7.42 1.17 11.12
N VAL A 167 -7.45 2.44 10.70
CA VAL A 167 -6.41 2.98 9.85
C VAL A 167 -5.16 3.30 10.68
N MET A 168 -4.02 2.83 10.19
CA MET A 168 -2.71 3.15 10.72
C MET A 168 -1.93 3.99 9.72
N LEU A 169 -1.14 4.94 10.23
CA LEU A 169 -0.26 5.76 9.41
C LEU A 169 1.20 5.48 9.77
N GLN A 170 2.05 5.33 8.75
CA GLN A 170 3.49 5.17 8.92
C GLN A 170 4.14 6.53 9.20
N CYS A 171 4.95 6.61 10.25
CA CYS A 171 5.74 7.81 10.53
C CYS A 171 6.88 7.94 9.52
N ALA A 172 6.98 9.10 8.85
CA ALA A 172 7.99 9.40 7.84
C ALA A 172 9.44 9.47 8.38
N ILE A 173 9.67 9.37 9.70
CA ILE A 173 11.01 9.37 10.30
C ILE A 173 11.39 7.99 10.84
N CYS A 174 10.64 7.46 11.81
CA CYS A 174 10.97 6.18 12.44
C CYS A 174 10.42 4.96 11.69
N GLU A 175 9.63 5.18 10.64
CA GLU A 175 8.95 4.16 9.82
C GLU A 175 8.10 3.18 10.64
N ASP A 176 7.73 3.55 11.86
CA ASP A 176 6.80 2.80 12.71
C ASP A 176 5.36 3.22 12.39
N TRP A 177 4.41 2.32 12.58
CA TRP A 177 2.99 2.55 12.28
C TRP A 177 2.23 2.94 13.54
N PHE A 178 1.37 3.94 13.42
CA PHE A 178 0.60 4.47 14.55
C PHE A 178 -0.89 4.45 14.25
N HIS A 179 -1.68 3.98 15.22
CA HIS A 179 -3.12 4.16 15.24
C HIS A 179 -3.44 5.64 15.37
N LEU A 180 -4.41 6.12 14.58
CA LEU A 180 -4.86 7.50 14.59
C LEU A 180 -5.20 8.02 16.01
N PRO A 181 -5.94 7.28 16.87
CA PRO A 181 -6.25 7.72 18.24
C PRO A 181 -5.01 7.89 19.15
N HIS A 182 -3.90 7.21 18.86
CA HIS A 182 -2.70 7.25 19.71
C HIS A 182 -1.70 8.37 19.34
N MET A 183 -2.06 9.22 18.38
CA MET A 183 -1.21 10.30 17.88
C MET A 183 -1.42 11.66 18.57
N LYS A 184 -2.26 11.70 19.62
CA LYS A 184 -2.62 12.93 20.36
C LYS A 184 -3.21 14.02 19.45
N THR A 185 -4.05 13.61 18.50
CA THR A 185 -4.82 14.50 17.60
C THR A 185 -6.20 14.77 18.20
N SER A 186 -6.88 15.86 17.80
CA SER A 186 -8.31 16.02 18.16
C SER A 186 -9.16 15.01 17.37
N GLU A 187 -10.27 14.56 17.96
CA GLU A 187 -11.14 13.56 17.36
C GLU A 187 -11.79 14.05 16.05
N GLU A 188 -12.10 15.35 15.92
CA GLU A 188 -12.75 15.92 14.73
C GLU A 188 -11.81 16.06 13.51
N ALA A 189 -10.50 15.91 13.72
CA ALA A 189 -9.48 16.04 12.67
C ALA A 189 -9.25 14.75 11.86
N SER A 190 -9.74 13.62 12.37
CA SER A 190 -9.35 12.27 11.97
C SER A 190 -9.76 11.91 10.53
N GLU A 191 -11.01 12.12 10.14
CA GLU A 191 -11.50 11.73 8.80
C GLU A 191 -11.00 12.64 7.68
N LYS A 192 -11.03 13.96 7.87
CA LYS A 192 -10.62 14.93 6.83
C LYS A 192 -9.13 14.87 6.52
N TRP A 193 -8.31 14.43 7.48
CA TRP A 193 -6.88 14.29 7.26
C TRP A 193 -6.51 13.00 6.54
N LEU A 194 -7.31 11.95 6.60
CA LEU A 194 -6.99 10.69 5.92
C LEU A 194 -6.86 10.88 4.40
N ASP A 195 -7.74 11.69 3.80
CA ASP A 195 -7.71 11.96 2.35
C ASP A 195 -6.67 13.01 1.95
N ALA A 196 -6.36 13.96 2.84
CA ALA A 196 -5.48 15.10 2.53
C ALA A 196 -4.02 14.87 2.98
N CYS A 197 -3.78 13.98 3.95
CA CYS A 197 -2.48 13.72 4.52
C CYS A 197 -1.69 12.77 3.63
N SER A 198 -0.49 13.20 3.27
CA SER A 198 0.44 12.41 2.47
C SER A 198 1.58 11.84 3.30
N GLU A 199 2.01 12.56 4.33
CA GLU A 199 3.01 12.09 5.27
C GLU A 199 2.64 12.49 6.70
N MET A 200 2.94 11.62 7.65
CA MET A 200 2.75 11.86 9.08
C MET A 200 4.09 11.73 9.81
N ILE A 201 4.36 12.61 10.76
CA ILE A 201 5.50 12.50 11.69
C ILE A 201 4.94 12.37 13.10
N CYS A 202 5.23 11.25 13.77
CA CYS A 202 4.70 10.98 15.10
C CYS A 202 5.22 11.98 16.13
N ASP A 203 4.47 12.15 17.23
CA ASP A 203 4.82 13.04 18.33
C ASP A 203 6.23 12.79 18.88
N GLY A 204 6.64 11.53 19.05
CA GLY A 204 7.99 11.21 19.52
C GLY A 204 9.11 11.67 18.58
N CYS A 205 8.86 11.70 17.26
CA CYS A 205 9.82 12.23 16.30
C CYS A 205 9.76 13.77 16.24
N MET A 206 8.57 14.37 16.34
CA MET A 206 8.42 15.83 16.44
C MET A 206 9.10 16.40 17.69
N ASP A 207 9.01 15.69 18.83
CA ASP A 207 9.66 16.07 20.08
C ASP A 207 11.18 15.94 19.98
N LYS A 208 11.69 14.90 19.30
CA LYS A 208 13.13 14.65 19.12
C LYS A 208 13.78 15.64 18.17
N HIS A 209 13.06 16.10 17.15
CA HIS A 209 13.60 16.88 16.04
C HIS A 209 13.11 18.33 16.09
N GLU A 210 13.73 19.14 16.96
CA GLU A 210 13.40 20.57 17.15
C GLU A 210 13.36 21.35 15.84
N LEU A 211 14.21 21.00 14.87
CA LEU A 211 14.26 21.67 13.58
C LEU A 211 12.96 21.56 12.79
N LEU A 212 12.19 20.48 12.98
CA LEU A 212 10.92 20.28 12.29
C LEU A 212 9.79 21.13 12.88
N LYS A 213 9.92 21.56 14.14
CA LYS A 213 8.92 22.43 14.79
C LYS A 213 8.79 23.77 14.09
N ASP A 214 9.87 24.26 13.49
CA ASP A 214 9.89 25.49 12.71
C ASP A 214 8.98 25.42 11.48
N TYR A 215 8.83 24.22 10.89
CA TYR A 215 8.04 23.99 9.70
C TYR A 215 6.56 23.71 10.00
N THR A 216 6.15 23.66 11.27
CA THR A 216 4.77 23.29 11.66
C THR A 216 3.69 24.18 11.07
N GLY A 217 4.01 25.41 10.66
CA GLY A 217 3.08 26.26 9.90
C GLY A 217 2.74 25.76 8.49
N LEU A 218 3.44 24.75 7.97
CA LEU A 218 3.12 24.04 6.73
C LEU A 218 2.33 22.74 6.97
N ALA A 219 2.17 22.33 8.23
CA ALA A 219 1.40 21.15 8.55
C ALA A 219 -0.10 21.43 8.40
N LEU A 220 -0.89 20.37 8.18
CA LEU A 220 -2.34 20.45 8.19
C LEU A 220 -2.81 20.91 9.58
N HIS A 221 -3.61 21.97 9.62
CA HIS A 221 -4.19 22.50 10.84
C HIS A 221 -5.70 22.28 10.86
N ILE A 222 -6.24 22.05 12.07
CA ILE A 222 -7.68 22.08 12.31
C ILE A 222 -8.11 23.54 12.22
N VAL A 223 -9.00 23.87 11.28
CA VAL A 223 -9.72 25.14 11.31
C VAL A 223 -10.81 25.00 12.36
N GLU A 224 -10.53 25.39 13.60
CA GLU A 224 -11.57 25.56 14.62
C GLU A 224 -12.44 26.77 14.22
N ASN A 225 -13.62 26.48 13.67
CA ASN A 225 -14.69 27.44 13.32
C ASN A 225 -14.27 28.63 12.44
N ALA A 226 -14.39 28.45 11.13
CA ALA A 226 -14.79 29.54 10.23
C ALA A 226 -15.92 29.02 9.34
N ASN A 227 -17.02 29.79 9.28
CA ASN A 227 -18.12 29.58 8.35
C ASN A 227 -17.61 29.16 6.96
N GLU A 228 -18.34 28.24 6.34
CA GLU A 228 -18.17 27.85 4.94
C GLU A 228 -18.02 29.06 4.03
N SER A 229 -16.79 29.32 3.59
CA SER A 229 -16.38 29.98 2.33
C SER A 229 -14.94 30.49 2.46
N ASN A 230 -13.98 29.59 2.22
CA ASN A 230 -12.73 29.87 1.49
C ASN A 230 -11.76 28.70 1.67
N VAL A 231 -11.88 27.72 0.77
CA VAL A 231 -10.76 26.85 0.45
C VAL A 231 -10.01 27.55 -0.68
N GLU A 232 -9.09 28.44 -0.34
CA GLU A 232 -8.10 28.91 -1.31
C GLU A 232 -6.71 28.82 -0.69
N ALA A 233 -5.89 28.02 -1.37
CA ALA A 233 -4.47 27.86 -1.16
C ALA A 233 -3.79 29.25 -1.15
N ALA A 234 -3.05 29.54 -0.09
CA ALA A 234 -2.16 30.70 -0.04
C ALA A 234 -0.91 30.43 -0.91
N SER A 235 -1.11 30.45 -2.22
CA SER A 235 -0.06 30.72 -3.20
C SER A 235 0.14 32.24 -3.23
N GLY A 236 1.33 32.68 -2.80
CA GLY A 236 1.69 34.09 -2.76
C GLY A 236 1.56 34.74 -4.13
N SER A 237 0.66 35.73 -4.23
CA SER A 237 0.51 36.59 -5.40
C SER A 237 1.37 37.84 -5.22
N GLY A 238 2.17 38.13 -6.24
CA GLY A 238 3.07 39.28 -6.28
C GLY A 238 2.37 40.62 -6.45
N ALA A 239 3.13 41.68 -6.17
CA ALA A 239 2.82 43.04 -6.58
C ALA A 239 3.17 43.22 -8.06
N THR A 240 2.19 43.60 -8.87
CA THR A 240 2.37 44.17 -10.20
C THR A 240 2.52 45.68 -10.09
N GLU A 241 3.45 46.26 -10.84
CA GLU A 241 3.11 47.36 -11.74
C GLU A 241 4.18 47.65 -12.80
N LYS A 242 3.68 47.80 -14.03
CA LYS A 242 4.17 48.52 -15.23
C LYS A 242 5.03 47.78 -16.26
N ALA A 243 4.30 47.40 -17.32
CA ALA A 243 4.78 47.10 -18.65
C ALA A 243 5.31 48.35 -19.39
N LYS A 244 6.39 48.15 -20.15
CA LYS A 244 6.65 48.84 -21.43
C LYS A 244 7.28 47.86 -22.42
N ASP A 245 6.68 47.80 -23.59
CA ASP A 245 7.12 47.12 -24.81
C ASP A 245 8.58 47.42 -25.19
N ASN A 246 9.29 46.39 -25.67
CA ASN A 246 9.86 46.43 -27.01
C ASN A 246 10.35 45.05 -27.50
N LYS A 247 10.26 44.92 -28.82
CA LYS A 247 10.36 43.74 -29.70
C LYS A 247 11.80 43.54 -30.20
N SER A 248 12.30 42.30 -30.27
CA SER A 248 13.17 41.80 -31.36
C SER A 248 13.64 40.34 -31.16
N ASP A 249 13.33 39.54 -32.18
CA ASP A 249 13.95 38.36 -32.81
C ASP A 249 15.16 37.57 -32.25
N GLU A 250 15.02 36.26 -32.49
CA GLU A 250 15.98 35.26 -33.02
C GLU A 250 16.87 34.35 -32.12
N GLN A 251 16.64 33.04 -32.34
CA GLN A 251 17.58 31.92 -32.57
C GLN A 251 18.00 30.95 -31.45
N GLU A 252 18.02 29.68 -31.87
CA GLU A 252 18.21 28.39 -31.20
C GLU A 252 19.54 28.21 -30.44
N GLN A 253 19.55 27.35 -29.40
CA GLN A 253 20.45 26.18 -29.30
C GLN A 253 20.20 25.33 -28.02
N GLU A 254 20.31 24.01 -28.18
CA GLU A 254 20.11 22.97 -27.16
C GLU A 254 21.28 22.77 -26.17
N GLN A 255 20.93 22.19 -25.01
CA GLN A 255 21.70 21.44 -23.97
C GLN A 255 22.33 22.22 -22.78
N PRO A 256 22.64 21.58 -21.63
CA PRO A 256 21.94 20.54 -20.86
C PRO A 256 21.81 20.87 -19.32
N ALA A 257 21.00 20.08 -18.60
CA ALA A 257 20.94 19.88 -17.13
C ALA A 257 21.24 21.07 -16.20
N SER A 258 20.18 21.72 -15.69
CA SER A 258 20.25 22.80 -14.72
C SER A 258 20.74 22.36 -13.33
N LYS A 259 21.95 22.78 -12.97
CA LYS A 259 22.45 22.78 -11.60
C LYS A 259 21.58 23.73 -10.75
N ARG A 260 20.99 23.22 -9.67
CA ARG A 260 20.30 24.05 -8.65
C ARG A 260 21.27 25.11 -8.10
N PRO A 261 20.85 26.38 -7.92
CA PRO A 261 21.72 27.44 -7.41
C PRO A 261 22.10 27.20 -5.95
N LYS A 262 23.38 27.41 -5.60
CA LYS A 262 23.86 27.36 -4.21
C LYS A 262 23.33 28.58 -3.45
N LEU A 263 22.49 28.35 -2.43
CA LEU A 263 22.02 29.39 -1.52
C LEU A 263 23.18 29.88 -0.63
N SER A 264 23.27 31.20 -0.45
CA SER A 264 24.22 31.83 0.49
C SER A 264 23.75 31.66 1.94
N ASN A 265 24.61 31.97 2.92
CA ASN A 265 24.22 31.91 4.34
C ASN A 265 23.14 32.93 4.71
N ASP A 266 23.01 34.04 3.95
CA ASP A 266 22.06 35.12 4.24
C ASP A 266 20.65 34.85 3.66
N ASP A 267 20.49 33.83 2.80
CA ASP A 267 19.22 33.47 2.15
C ASP A 267 18.56 32.23 2.78
N CYS A 268 18.58 32.12 4.11
CA CYS A 268 17.94 31.02 4.81
C CYS A 268 16.40 31.13 4.72
N ARG A 269 15.77 30.16 4.05
CA ARG A 269 14.29 30.07 3.92
C ARG A 269 13.62 29.28 5.03
N ARG A 270 14.36 28.88 6.07
CA ARG A 270 13.79 28.13 7.20
C ARG A 270 12.77 29.04 7.92
N PRO A 271 11.50 28.64 8.02
CA PRO A 271 10.49 29.41 8.73
C PRO A 271 10.84 29.51 10.22
N LYS A 272 10.20 30.45 10.92
CA LYS A 272 10.24 30.51 12.38
C LYS A 272 8.95 29.90 12.92
N PRO A 273 9.00 29.16 14.04
CA PRO A 273 7.81 28.53 14.60
C PRO A 273 6.81 29.63 15.01
N THR A 274 5.58 29.53 14.51
CA THR A 274 4.52 30.52 14.76
C THR A 274 3.73 30.21 16.03
N LYS A 275 3.70 28.94 16.46
CA LYS A 275 3.05 28.42 17.67
C LYS A 275 3.78 27.19 18.18
N GLU A 276 3.58 26.84 19.45
CA GLU A 276 4.00 25.54 19.97
C GLU A 276 3.11 24.44 19.38
N HIS A 277 3.71 23.55 18.58
CA HIS A 277 3.04 22.35 18.08
C HIS A 277 3.06 21.25 19.16
N LYS A 278 1.95 20.52 19.28
CA LYS A 278 1.81 19.38 20.18
C LYS A 278 1.26 18.18 19.42
N GLY A 279 1.82 17.01 19.68
CA GLY A 279 1.36 15.77 19.06
C GLY A 279 2.07 15.47 17.74
N ALA A 280 1.44 14.61 16.93
CA ALA A 280 1.91 14.30 15.58
C ALA A 280 1.62 15.44 14.60
N ALA A 281 2.47 15.58 13.58
CA ALA A 281 2.29 16.52 12.49
C ALA A 281 1.90 15.77 11.20
N PHE A 282 0.95 16.32 10.46
CA PHE A 282 0.40 15.77 9.22
C PHE A 282 0.70 16.75 8.09
N TRP A 283 1.14 16.25 6.93
CA TRP A 283 1.68 17.08 5.86
C TRP A 283 1.07 16.69 4.52
N THR A 284 0.90 17.69 3.64
CA THR A 284 0.49 17.47 2.25
C THR A 284 1.70 17.12 1.36
N ASN A 285 1.41 16.77 0.12
CA ASN A 285 2.32 16.20 -0.87
C ASN A 285 3.59 16.99 -1.26
N ASP A 286 3.84 18.17 -0.71
CA ASP A 286 4.95 19.03 -1.16
C ASP A 286 5.79 19.63 -0.03
N TRP A 287 5.50 19.31 1.24
CA TRP A 287 6.17 19.95 2.36
C TRP A 287 7.70 19.76 2.34
N ARG A 288 8.19 18.61 1.84
CA ARG A 288 9.62 18.34 1.64
C ARG A 288 10.29 19.35 0.71
N LYS A 289 9.60 19.86 -0.31
CA LYS A 289 10.12 20.89 -1.24
C LYS A 289 10.33 22.24 -0.55
N SER A 290 9.63 22.48 0.56
CA SER A 290 9.74 23.70 1.37
C SER A 290 10.88 23.63 2.40
N LEU A 291 11.53 22.48 2.56
CA LEU A 291 12.66 22.33 3.49
C LEU A 291 13.88 23.13 3.01
N CYS A 292 14.38 24.02 3.87
CA CYS A 292 15.54 24.84 3.56
C CYS A 292 16.80 23.97 3.43
N GLN A 293 17.54 24.12 2.33
CA GLN A 293 18.78 23.37 2.05
C GLN A 293 20.04 24.27 2.09
N CYS A 294 19.99 25.41 2.76
CA CYS A 294 21.13 26.32 2.87
C CYS A 294 22.31 25.67 3.64
N PRO A 295 23.53 26.22 3.54
CA PRO A 295 24.70 25.66 4.22
C PRO A 295 24.59 25.61 5.75
N VAL A 296 23.67 26.37 6.36
CA VAL A 296 23.38 26.33 7.80
C VAL A 296 22.41 25.21 8.18
N CYS A 297 21.32 25.03 7.41
CA CYS A 297 20.30 24.03 7.74
C CYS A 297 20.73 22.60 7.38
N ARG A 298 21.45 22.42 6.27
CA ARG A 298 21.84 21.08 5.81
C ARG A 298 22.62 20.26 6.85
N PRO A 299 23.65 20.82 7.54
CA PRO A 299 24.34 20.12 8.62
C PRO A 299 23.42 19.68 9.76
N GLN A 300 22.38 20.46 10.07
CA GLN A 300 21.45 20.16 11.17
C GLN A 300 20.58 18.93 10.86
N TYR A 301 20.11 18.76 9.62
CA TYR A 301 19.40 17.52 9.24
C TYR A 301 20.33 16.30 9.34
N LYS A 302 21.60 16.45 8.94
CA LYS A 302 22.57 15.37 9.01
C LYS A 302 22.92 14.98 10.44
N GLU A 303 23.15 15.95 11.32
CA GLU A 303 23.42 15.72 12.75
C GLU A 303 22.25 15.03 13.46
N GLN A 304 21.02 15.35 13.04
CA GLN A 304 19.81 14.70 13.55
C GLN A 304 19.44 13.40 12.81
N SER A 305 20.24 12.95 11.85
CA SER A 305 19.99 11.75 11.02
C SER A 305 18.65 11.76 10.26
N ILE A 306 18.23 12.94 9.78
CA ILE A 306 17.00 13.16 9.00
C ILE A 306 17.26 13.85 7.65
N GLU A 307 18.49 13.79 7.13
CA GLU A 307 18.86 14.38 5.83
C GLU A 307 18.06 13.79 4.66
N PHE A 308 17.55 12.55 4.79
CA PHE A 308 16.71 11.90 3.79
C PHE A 308 15.41 12.67 3.49
N LEU A 309 14.92 13.50 4.42
CA LEU A 309 13.73 14.34 4.20
C LEU A 309 13.95 15.38 3.09
N LEU A 310 15.20 15.75 2.81
CA LEU A 310 15.54 16.68 1.73
C LEU A 310 15.41 16.04 0.33
N ASP A 311 15.36 14.71 0.27
CA ASP A 311 15.04 13.96 -0.93
C ASP A 311 13.53 13.78 -1.02
N VAL A 312 12.94 14.31 -2.09
CA VAL A 312 11.49 14.25 -2.32
C VAL A 312 11.08 12.83 -2.73
N ASP A 313 11.96 12.11 -3.43
CA ASP A 313 11.68 10.78 -3.96
C ASP A 313 11.76 9.68 -2.88
N ASP A 314 12.22 10.03 -1.67
CA ASP A 314 12.31 9.17 -0.49
C ASP A 314 10.97 9.07 0.28
N SER A 315 9.88 9.64 -0.22
CA SER A 315 8.55 9.48 0.40
C SER A 315 7.94 8.10 0.11
N ALA A 316 7.04 7.63 0.98
CA ALA A 316 6.28 6.39 0.73
C ALA A 316 5.41 6.55 -0.52
N LYS A 317 4.78 7.71 -0.70
CA LYS A 317 3.99 8.04 -1.87
C LYS A 317 4.79 8.02 -3.18
N SER A 318 6.00 8.58 -3.20
CA SER A 318 6.87 8.50 -4.38
C SER A 318 7.29 7.06 -4.69
N TYR A 319 7.33 6.17 -3.70
CA TYR A 319 7.47 4.75 -3.96
C TYR A 319 6.20 4.16 -4.58
N GLU A 320 5.02 4.48 -4.05
CA GLU A 320 3.72 4.02 -4.56
C GLU A 320 3.49 4.45 -6.01
N GLU A 321 3.71 5.73 -6.32
CA GLU A 321 3.60 6.31 -7.66
C GLU A 321 4.52 5.60 -8.67
N ARG A 322 5.75 5.22 -8.26
CA ARG A 322 6.65 4.43 -9.11
C ARG A 322 6.12 3.02 -9.36
N GLY A 323 5.46 2.43 -8.38
CA GLY A 323 4.87 1.12 -8.49
C GLY A 323 3.65 1.12 -9.42
N ILE A 324 2.73 2.07 -9.23
CA ILE A 324 1.56 2.30 -10.10
C ILE A 324 2.02 2.50 -11.55
N LYS A 325 2.97 3.42 -11.79
CA LYS A 325 3.47 3.68 -13.14
C LYS A 325 4.02 2.43 -13.84
N ARG A 326 4.71 1.55 -13.10
CA ARG A 326 5.24 0.29 -13.62
C ARG A 326 4.13 -0.74 -13.90
N GLY A 327 3.07 -0.74 -13.09
CA GLY A 327 1.86 -1.54 -13.28
C GLY A 327 1.09 -1.12 -14.53
N GLU A 328 0.88 0.18 -14.73
CA GLU A 328 0.22 0.75 -15.91
C GLU A 328 0.91 0.34 -17.22
N GLU A 329 2.24 0.35 -17.26
CA GLU A 329 3.02 -0.08 -18.43
C GLU A 329 2.79 -1.55 -18.82
N ASN A 330 2.25 -2.39 -17.93
CA ASN A 330 2.01 -3.82 -18.14
C ASN A 330 0.57 -4.27 -17.79
N SER A 331 -0.40 -3.36 -17.79
CA SER A 331 -1.76 -3.64 -17.31
C SER A 331 -2.37 -4.88 -17.98
N SER A 332 -2.78 -5.87 -17.18
CA SER A 332 -3.45 -7.08 -17.69
C SER A 332 -4.85 -6.74 -18.19
N TYR A 333 -5.50 -5.75 -17.58
CA TYR A 333 -6.79 -5.22 -17.99
C TYR A 333 -6.80 -4.79 -19.45
N GLU A 334 -5.85 -3.94 -19.87
CA GLU A 334 -5.80 -3.46 -21.25
C GLU A 334 -5.52 -4.59 -22.25
N GLN A 335 -4.67 -5.55 -21.84
CA GLN A 335 -4.41 -6.76 -22.62
C GLN A 335 -5.66 -7.63 -22.74
N GLY A 336 -6.41 -7.79 -21.65
CA GLY A 336 -7.67 -8.51 -21.56
C GLY A 336 -8.74 -7.88 -22.44
N ILE A 337 -8.99 -6.58 -22.31
CA ILE A 337 -9.95 -5.84 -23.15
C ILE A 337 -9.58 -5.92 -24.63
N ARG A 338 -8.29 -5.81 -24.97
CA ARG A 338 -7.83 -5.97 -26.36
C ARG A 338 -8.07 -7.39 -26.88
N ALA A 339 -7.82 -8.41 -26.06
CA ALA A 339 -8.11 -9.80 -26.41
C ALA A 339 -9.62 -10.02 -26.62
N LEU A 340 -10.46 -9.48 -25.74
CA LEU A 340 -11.92 -9.56 -25.87
C LEU A 340 -12.44 -8.87 -27.12
N ALA A 341 -11.96 -7.67 -27.41
CA ALA A 341 -12.31 -6.93 -28.62
C ALA A 341 -11.89 -7.66 -29.91
N SER A 342 -10.90 -8.56 -29.83
CA SER A 342 -10.44 -9.37 -30.97
C SER A 342 -11.26 -10.64 -31.24
N ILE A 343 -12.16 -11.01 -30.31
CA ILE A 343 -12.99 -12.21 -30.38
C ILE A 343 -14.37 -11.86 -30.96
N ASP A 344 -14.98 -12.75 -31.74
CA ASP A 344 -16.34 -12.54 -32.27
C ASP A 344 -17.38 -12.44 -31.14
N ARG A 345 -18.42 -11.63 -31.32
CA ARG A 345 -19.46 -11.40 -30.29
C ARG A 345 -20.11 -12.71 -29.81
N THR A 346 -20.27 -13.70 -30.68
CA THR A 346 -20.83 -15.01 -30.32
C THR A 346 -19.89 -15.75 -29.38
N GLN A 347 -18.59 -15.76 -29.69
CA GLN A 347 -17.56 -16.37 -28.86
C GLN A 347 -17.38 -15.65 -27.52
N GLN A 348 -17.57 -14.32 -27.48
CA GLN A 348 -17.60 -13.57 -26.22
C GLN A 348 -18.77 -14.00 -25.34
N ILE A 349 -19.97 -14.16 -25.90
CA ILE A 349 -21.16 -14.61 -25.17
C ILE A 349 -20.94 -16.05 -24.65
N ASP A 350 -20.41 -16.94 -25.49
CA ASP A 350 -20.12 -18.31 -25.09
C ASP A 350 -19.07 -18.36 -23.98
N ALA A 351 -18.00 -17.55 -24.07
CA ALA A 351 -16.98 -17.45 -23.03
C ALA A 351 -17.54 -16.94 -21.70
N ILE A 352 -18.39 -15.91 -21.71
CA ILE A 352 -19.06 -15.39 -20.50
C ILE A 352 -19.98 -16.45 -19.89
N THR A 353 -20.72 -17.16 -20.74
CA THR A 353 -21.66 -18.21 -20.32
C THR A 353 -20.92 -19.35 -19.64
N GLU A 354 -19.83 -19.83 -20.25
CA GLU A 354 -19.02 -20.91 -19.70
C GLU A 354 -18.22 -20.48 -18.47
N TYR A 355 -17.75 -19.22 -18.40
CA TYR A 355 -17.13 -18.68 -17.19
C TYR A 355 -18.11 -18.67 -16.01
N ASN A 356 -19.33 -18.19 -16.21
CA ASN A 356 -20.36 -18.19 -15.17
C ASN A 356 -20.74 -19.62 -14.75
N ARG A 357 -20.91 -20.53 -15.71
CA ARG A 357 -21.13 -21.95 -15.42
C ARG A 357 -19.98 -22.56 -14.61
N MET A 358 -18.73 -22.25 -14.96
CA MET A 358 -17.55 -22.73 -14.24
C MET A 358 -17.55 -22.19 -12.81
N LYS A 359 -17.79 -20.88 -12.64
CA LYS A 359 -17.86 -20.20 -11.35
C LYS A 359 -18.93 -20.84 -10.45
N ASP A 360 -20.14 -21.05 -10.96
CA ASP A 360 -21.24 -21.60 -10.18
C ASP A 360 -20.95 -23.05 -9.75
N LYS A 361 -20.45 -23.88 -10.68
CA LYS A 361 -20.02 -25.25 -10.36
C LYS A 361 -18.88 -25.30 -9.35
N LEU A 362 -17.90 -24.40 -9.47
CA LEU A 362 -16.77 -24.34 -8.54
C LEU A 362 -17.26 -23.90 -7.15
N LYS A 363 -18.17 -22.93 -7.09
CA LYS A 363 -18.79 -22.46 -5.85
C LYS A 363 -19.58 -23.58 -5.16
N GLU A 364 -20.39 -24.32 -5.90
CA GLU A 364 -21.10 -25.50 -5.40
C GLU A 364 -20.14 -26.57 -4.88
N TYR A 365 -19.08 -26.86 -5.66
CA TYR A 365 -18.05 -27.84 -5.28
C TYR A 365 -17.39 -27.44 -3.96
N LEU A 366 -16.89 -26.21 -3.84
CA LEU A 366 -16.23 -25.70 -2.64
C LEU A 366 -17.18 -25.57 -1.44
N HIS A 367 -18.47 -25.28 -1.67
CA HIS A 367 -19.47 -25.25 -0.60
C HIS A 367 -19.62 -26.60 0.11
N THR A 368 -19.41 -27.73 -0.59
CA THR A 368 -19.43 -29.06 0.06
C THR A 368 -18.29 -29.24 1.08
N PHE A 369 -17.14 -28.61 0.85
CA PHE A 369 -16.00 -28.62 1.78
C PHE A 369 -16.25 -27.72 2.98
N ALA A 370 -16.82 -26.53 2.75
CA ALA A 370 -17.24 -25.62 3.82
C ALA A 370 -18.28 -26.29 4.74
N ALA A 371 -19.30 -26.93 4.17
CA ALA A 371 -20.33 -27.65 4.93
C ALA A 371 -19.78 -28.86 5.72
N SER A 372 -18.78 -29.55 5.16
CA SER A 372 -18.14 -30.71 5.80
C SER A 372 -16.95 -30.36 6.70
N LYS A 373 -16.62 -29.06 6.86
CA LYS A 373 -15.45 -28.54 7.59
C LYS A 373 -14.13 -29.22 7.17
N LYS A 374 -13.98 -29.52 5.88
CA LYS A 374 -12.75 -30.09 5.32
C LYS A 374 -11.89 -29.02 4.67
N VAL A 375 -10.57 -29.14 4.84
CA VAL A 375 -9.59 -28.30 4.14
C VAL A 375 -9.53 -28.74 2.68
N VAL A 376 -9.55 -27.77 1.76
CA VAL A 376 -9.42 -27.99 0.32
C VAL A 376 -7.94 -28.21 0.00
N THR A 377 -7.60 -29.27 -0.74
CA THR A 377 -6.23 -29.53 -1.21
C THR A 377 -6.06 -29.20 -2.69
N GLU A 378 -4.81 -29.13 -3.15
CA GLU A 378 -4.49 -28.97 -4.57
C GLU A 378 -5.09 -30.11 -5.42
N GLU A 379 -5.07 -31.35 -4.92
CA GLU A 379 -5.64 -32.49 -5.64
C GLU A 379 -7.16 -32.35 -5.84
N ASP A 380 -7.87 -31.72 -4.91
CA ASP A 380 -9.32 -31.52 -5.02
C ASP A 380 -9.65 -30.51 -6.14
N ILE A 381 -8.88 -29.43 -6.24
CA ILE A 381 -9.02 -28.45 -7.33
C ILE A 381 -8.68 -29.09 -8.68
N ASN A 382 -7.58 -29.85 -8.74
CA ASN A 382 -7.19 -30.57 -9.96
C ASN A 382 -8.26 -31.60 -10.38
N ARG A 383 -8.89 -32.28 -9.41
CA ARG A 383 -9.98 -33.23 -9.66
C ARG A 383 -11.22 -32.54 -10.21
N PHE A 384 -11.59 -31.37 -9.68
CA PHE A 384 -12.70 -30.57 -10.19
C PHE A 384 -12.50 -30.20 -11.66
N PHE A 385 -11.36 -29.60 -12.00
CA PHE A 385 -11.08 -29.18 -13.39
C PHE A 385 -10.93 -30.37 -14.34
N ALA A 386 -10.38 -31.50 -13.88
CA ALA A 386 -10.34 -32.74 -14.67
C ALA A 386 -11.75 -33.29 -14.95
N GLY A 387 -12.66 -33.23 -13.97
CA GLY A 387 -14.06 -33.60 -14.14
C GLY A 387 -14.79 -32.72 -15.14
N MET A 388 -14.61 -31.40 -15.02
CA MET A 388 -15.23 -30.42 -15.92
C MET A 388 -14.76 -30.56 -17.37
N ARG A 389 -13.46 -30.86 -17.61
CA ARG A 389 -12.92 -31.11 -18.96
C ARG A 389 -13.50 -32.35 -19.64
N ASN A 390 -13.93 -33.34 -18.85
CA ASN A 390 -14.49 -34.60 -19.35
C ASN A 390 -16.01 -34.53 -19.60
N GLU A 391 -16.68 -33.46 -19.16
CA GLU A 391 -18.07 -33.20 -19.54
C GLU A 391 -18.12 -32.69 -21.00
N ASN A 392 -18.44 -33.57 -21.95
CA ASN A 392 -18.64 -33.17 -23.35
C ASN A 392 -19.82 -32.18 -23.47
N ASN A 393 -19.54 -31.00 -24.03
CA ASN A 393 -20.52 -29.93 -24.18
C ASN A 393 -21.33 -30.12 -25.47
N SER A 394 -22.45 -30.85 -25.40
CA SER A 394 -23.31 -31.16 -26.56
C SER A 394 -24.22 -30.00 -27.01
N ASN A 395 -24.10 -28.80 -26.43
CA ASN A 395 -24.94 -27.62 -26.71
C ASN A 395 -24.12 -26.35 -27.04
N LEU A 396 -22.96 -26.49 -27.67
CA LEU A 396 -22.20 -25.34 -28.18
C LEU A 396 -23.00 -24.63 -29.29
N GLY A 397 -23.47 -23.40 -29.01
CA GLY A 397 -23.99 -22.48 -30.02
C GLY A 397 -25.51 -22.40 -30.23
N GLN A 398 -26.36 -22.79 -29.28
CA GLN A 398 -27.78 -22.43 -29.36
C GLN A 398 -28.06 -21.10 -28.65
N PRO A 399 -28.24 -19.99 -29.39
CA PRO A 399 -28.70 -18.75 -28.78
C PRO A 399 -30.09 -18.97 -28.16
N TYR A 400 -30.20 -18.69 -26.87
CA TYR A 400 -31.51 -18.53 -26.22
C TYR A 400 -32.17 -17.30 -26.82
N PHE A 401 -32.96 -17.49 -27.88
CA PHE A 401 -33.89 -16.47 -28.33
C PHE A 401 -34.99 -16.33 -27.28
N CYS A 402 -34.98 -15.21 -26.56
CA CYS A 402 -36.13 -14.79 -25.77
C CYS A 402 -37.31 -14.58 -26.72
N ARG A 403 -38.46 -15.21 -26.42
CA ARG A 403 -39.75 -14.87 -27.02
C ARG A 403 -40.44 -13.81 -26.19
#